data_AF-A0A562PLM0-F1
#
_entry.id   AF-A0A562PLM0-F1
#
_cell.length_a   1.000
_cell.length_b   1.000
_cell.length_c   1.000
_cell.angle_alpha   90.00
_cell.angle_beta   90.00
_cell.angle_gamma   90.00
#
_symmetry.space_group_name_H-M   'P 1'
#
loop_
_entity.id
_entity.type
_entity.pdbx_description
1 polymer ?
#
loop_
_entity_poly.entity_id
_entity_poly.type
_entity_poly.pdbx_seq_one_letter_code
_entity_poly.pdbx_strand_id
1 'polypeptide(L)'
;MAQVVTNVLRRASATLLLSLALPLLAQAADGLNYGVRINAPGRLDNLLEENLDLVRYRGNPRTDREQLRRMVRTAPNQIKTLLATEGYYSPEVAVRLDDSGATPQVIVDVTPGEPVLVGAVEIVLNGFESSPESPFDKEGLKAGWTLPAGDVFRQDEWERAKRAILRAVVQTRYPRAQMTESVATVDPDTHRALLRVALDSGPEMRFGELKIEGLKRYPEAVIRNLNKIKPGDVYSEAELQAFQARLQDTGYFSAVEVTADLNTVIAAQQEAAEEKRTGAAPPATLGPVPLLVHVVENKRKNASVGLGISTNTGGRASVSYDDLAIWGLRLKSSLTLEQKKQTARGDFYFPTTADGYNDSFGAALERNDVEGETTRSASIYAKRAWGTPLLERSISAEYLNESKTVAGDGSSHAMSLPVTYAVTWRKLDNLIFPSRGYVLNATAGGALLPVLTDEKFLRFTARGITYRPLNARNLFIFRAELGALASSTKNGVPATYLFRAGGDNSVRGYAYQELGVQEGTATVGGRYLATASAEYQYWFRPTWGAAVFYDAGNAADSLSDIHPKSGYGIGARYKSPVGPINVDVAYGHAVRKARLHFSLGFTF
;
A
#
# COMPACT_ATOMS: atom_id res chain seq x y z
N MET A 1 -77.30 -0.07 3.78
CA MET A 1 -76.99 -1.28 4.58
C MET A 1 -75.87 -0.88 5.54
N ALA A 2 -76.05 -0.72 6.85
CA ALA A 2 -76.64 -1.61 7.89
C ALA A 2 -75.55 -2.54 8.52
N GLN A 3 -75.47 -2.82 9.84
CA GLN A 3 -76.03 -2.21 11.08
C GLN A 3 -75.37 -2.89 12.32
N VAL A 4 -75.44 -2.42 13.59
CA VAL A 4 -76.01 -1.19 14.17
C VAL A 4 -74.87 -0.25 14.65
N VAL A 5 -74.56 0.18 15.90
CA VAL A 5 -75.12 0.06 17.27
C VAL A 5 -75.05 1.45 17.99
N THR A 6 -75.92 1.62 18.98
CA THR A 6 -76.21 2.75 19.90
C THR A 6 -75.26 2.82 21.15
N ASN A 7 -75.19 3.84 22.04
CA ASN A 7 -75.86 5.15 22.17
C ASN A 7 -75.16 6.17 23.13
N VAL A 8 -75.22 7.47 22.79
CA VAL A 8 -75.69 8.63 23.60
C VAL A 8 -75.04 9.06 24.97
N LEU A 9 -74.43 10.25 24.92
CA LEU A 9 -74.34 11.38 25.90
C LEU A 9 -73.78 11.30 27.35
N ARG A 10 -72.75 12.13 27.60
CA ARG A 10 -72.66 13.24 28.61
C ARG A 10 -73.31 13.01 30.00
N ARG A 11 -72.57 12.99 31.12
CA ARG A 11 -71.91 14.17 31.78
C ARG A 11 -71.02 13.75 32.98
N ALA A 12 -70.24 14.69 33.53
CA ALA A 12 -69.35 14.54 34.70
C ALA A 12 -70.13 14.17 36.00
N SER A 13 -69.55 13.48 37.00
CA SER A 13 -68.51 14.03 37.90
C SER A 13 -67.83 12.99 38.83
N ALA A 14 -66.59 13.30 39.22
CA ALA A 14 -65.91 13.04 40.51
C ALA A 14 -65.79 11.60 41.12
N THR A 15 -64.53 11.12 41.16
CA THR A 15 -63.90 10.32 42.27
C THR A 15 -64.44 8.91 42.61
N LEU A 16 -63.66 7.91 43.05
CA LEU A 16 -62.25 7.83 43.51
C LEU A 16 -61.66 6.39 43.28
N LEU A 17 -60.35 6.22 43.55
CA LEU A 17 -59.62 4.98 43.91
C LEU A 17 -58.91 4.14 42.81
N LEU A 18 -57.59 4.04 42.99
CA LEU A 18 -56.67 2.92 42.72
C LEU A 18 -56.75 2.18 41.36
N SER A 19 -55.96 2.64 40.38
CA SER A 19 -55.00 1.79 39.61
C SER A 19 -54.21 2.59 38.57
N LEU A 20 -53.47 3.63 39.01
CA LEU A 20 -52.51 4.33 38.16
C LEU A 20 -51.09 4.09 38.66
N ALA A 21 -50.33 3.31 37.91
CA ALA A 21 -48.90 3.15 38.13
C ALA A 21 -48.20 4.48 37.82
N LEU A 22 -47.73 5.16 38.86
CA LEU A 22 -46.75 6.23 38.69
C LEU A 22 -45.50 5.62 38.04
N PRO A 23 -45.01 6.15 36.91
CA PRO A 23 -43.67 5.83 36.48
C PRO A 23 -42.72 6.31 37.58
N LEU A 24 -41.80 5.46 38.03
CA LEU A 24 -40.67 5.96 38.79
C LEU A 24 -39.94 6.96 37.90
N LEU A 25 -40.00 8.24 38.27
CA LEU A 25 -38.99 9.21 37.89
C LEU A 25 -37.69 8.75 38.54
N ALA A 26 -37.01 7.84 37.85
CA ALA A 26 -35.58 7.63 38.01
C ALA A 26 -34.92 8.96 37.64
N GLN A 27 -34.75 9.83 38.64
CA GLN A 27 -33.69 10.82 38.60
C GLN A 27 -32.43 10.04 38.22
N ALA A 28 -31.87 10.32 37.05
CA ALA A 28 -30.48 9.97 36.81
C ALA A 28 -29.71 10.70 37.91
N ALA A 29 -29.13 9.93 38.83
CA ALA A 29 -28.24 10.51 39.82
C ALA A 29 -27.10 11.15 39.03
N ASP A 30 -26.95 12.47 39.12
CA ASP A 30 -25.78 13.15 38.60
C ASP A 30 -24.58 12.60 39.37
N GLY A 31 -23.82 11.73 38.71
CA GLY A 31 -22.68 11.05 39.31
C GLY A 31 -21.70 12.08 39.86
N LEU A 32 -21.09 11.76 41.00
CA LEU A 32 -20.22 12.68 41.71
C LEU A 32 -19.13 13.20 40.76
N ASN A 33 -19.19 14.50 40.46
CA ASN A 33 -18.15 15.15 39.67
C ASN A 33 -16.97 15.47 40.59
N TYR A 34 -15.76 15.09 40.19
CA TYR A 34 -14.54 15.31 40.94
C TYR A 34 -13.35 15.54 40.00
N GLY A 35 -12.40 16.36 40.44
CA GLY A 35 -11.12 16.51 39.76
C GLY A 35 -10.12 15.45 40.21
N VAL A 36 -9.19 15.09 39.31
CA VAL A 36 -7.94 14.41 39.69
C VAL A 36 -6.80 15.24 39.11
N ARG A 37 -5.80 15.52 39.93
CA ARG A 37 -4.53 16.13 39.54
C ARG A 37 -3.43 15.14 39.83
N ILE A 38 -2.68 14.75 38.80
CA ILE A 38 -1.53 13.88 38.92
C ILE A 38 -0.28 14.77 38.87
N ASN A 39 0.66 14.48 39.76
CA ASN A 39 1.96 15.14 39.88
C ASN A 39 3.02 14.03 39.73
N ALA A 40 3.27 13.59 38.50
CA ALA A 40 4.22 12.53 38.16
C ALA A 40 5.19 12.98 37.04
N PRO A 41 6.42 12.44 36.97
CA PRO A 41 7.39 12.90 35.98
C PRO A 41 7.23 12.21 34.61
N GLY A 42 7.06 13.02 33.56
CA GLY A 42 7.20 12.60 32.16
C GLY A 42 6.20 11.51 31.74
N ARG A 43 6.72 10.38 31.23
CA ARG A 43 5.90 9.25 30.72
C ARG A 43 4.96 8.65 31.79
N LEU A 44 5.28 8.80 33.07
CA LEU A 44 4.44 8.28 34.17
C LEU A 44 3.14 9.06 34.34
N ASP A 45 3.11 10.34 33.97
CA ASP A 45 1.90 11.18 34.05
C ASP A 45 0.82 10.66 33.08
N ASN A 46 1.19 10.56 31.79
CA ASN A 46 0.35 9.97 30.74
C ASN A 46 -0.14 8.55 31.11
N LEU A 47 0.74 7.69 31.63
CA LEU A 47 0.39 6.33 32.03
C LEU A 47 -0.74 6.32 33.07
N LEU A 48 -0.65 7.20 34.07
CA LEU A 48 -1.64 7.33 35.13
C LEU A 48 -2.92 8.03 34.65
N GLU A 49 -2.83 9.04 33.78
CA GLU A 49 -4.02 9.64 33.15
C GLU A 49 -4.82 8.61 32.34
N GLU A 50 -4.15 7.74 31.57
CA GLU A 50 -4.81 6.73 30.73
C GLU A 50 -5.38 5.54 31.53
N ASN A 51 -4.71 5.11 32.62
CA ASN A 51 -4.95 3.79 33.24
C ASN A 51 -5.44 3.83 34.71
N LEU A 52 -5.40 4.97 35.41
CA LEU A 52 -5.85 5.06 36.80
C LEU A 52 -7.38 5.13 36.90
N ASP A 53 -7.99 4.30 37.76
CA ASP A 53 -9.45 4.27 37.87
C ASP A 53 -10.08 5.58 38.33
N LEU A 54 -9.35 6.38 39.11
CA LEU A 54 -9.76 7.73 39.48
C LEU A 54 -9.97 8.64 38.24
N VAL A 55 -9.23 8.44 37.15
CA VAL A 55 -9.43 9.18 35.90
C VAL A 55 -10.51 8.49 35.05
N ARG A 56 -10.44 7.15 34.93
CA ARG A 56 -11.37 6.33 34.12
C ARG A 56 -12.84 6.41 34.56
N TYR A 57 -13.11 6.59 35.85
CA TYR A 57 -14.47 6.72 36.42
C TYR A 57 -14.95 8.17 36.58
N ARG A 58 -14.17 9.17 36.13
CA ARG A 58 -14.57 10.60 36.22
C ARG A 58 -15.84 10.84 35.39
N GLY A 59 -16.87 11.41 36.03
CA GLY A 59 -18.16 11.68 35.39
C GLY A 59 -19.05 10.45 35.17
N ASN A 60 -18.77 9.30 35.78
CA ASN A 60 -19.62 8.13 35.71
C ASN A 60 -20.90 8.33 36.56
N PRO A 61 -22.13 8.22 36.01
CA PRO A 61 -23.39 8.42 36.74
C PRO A 61 -23.62 7.50 37.96
N ARG A 62 -22.82 6.43 38.12
CA ARG A 62 -22.93 5.50 39.25
C ARG A 62 -21.92 5.77 40.38
N THR A 63 -21.02 6.73 40.22
CA THR A 63 -19.97 7.00 41.22
C THR A 63 -20.47 7.96 42.29
N ASP A 64 -20.49 7.48 43.53
CA ASP A 64 -20.82 8.24 44.73
C ASP A 64 -19.57 8.60 45.57
N ARG A 65 -19.76 9.30 46.70
CA ARG A 65 -18.68 9.72 47.61
C ARG A 65 -17.94 8.54 48.26
N GLU A 66 -18.61 7.42 48.52
CA GLU A 66 -18.00 6.23 49.13
C GLU A 66 -17.26 5.37 48.10
N GLN A 67 -17.73 5.32 46.84
CA GLN A 67 -16.94 4.78 45.73
C GLN A 67 -15.69 5.65 45.51
N LEU A 68 -15.80 6.99 45.50
CA LEU A 68 -14.63 7.86 45.38
C LEU A 68 -13.62 7.64 46.51
N ARG A 69 -14.07 7.61 47.78
CA ARG A 69 -13.22 7.31 48.94
C ARG A 69 -12.58 5.93 48.86
N ARG A 70 -13.29 4.92 48.32
CA ARG A 70 -12.74 3.59 48.06
C ARG A 70 -11.64 3.62 47.00
N MET A 71 -11.87 4.29 45.87
CA MET A 71 -10.88 4.45 44.81
C MET A 71 -9.64 5.22 45.30
N VAL A 72 -9.82 6.28 46.08
CA VAL A 72 -8.71 7.02 46.74
C VAL A 72 -7.89 6.10 47.66
N ARG A 73 -8.55 5.21 48.42
CA ARG A 73 -7.85 4.24 49.28
C ARG A 73 -7.13 3.12 48.52
N THR A 74 -7.59 2.72 47.34
CA THR A 74 -6.94 1.67 46.53
C THR A 74 -5.90 2.22 45.55
N ALA A 75 -6.00 3.50 45.18
CA ALA A 75 -5.14 4.15 44.20
C ALA A 75 -3.64 4.01 44.50
N PRO A 76 -3.11 4.14 45.73
CA PRO A 76 -1.67 3.95 45.99
C PRO A 76 -1.14 2.59 45.51
N ASN A 77 -1.92 1.51 45.68
CA ASN A 77 -1.53 0.18 45.21
C ASN A 77 -1.65 0.06 43.69
N GLN A 78 -2.72 0.62 43.09
CA GLN A 78 -2.90 0.64 41.63
C GLN A 78 -1.78 1.42 40.93
N ILE A 79 -1.40 2.59 41.48
CA ILE A 79 -0.29 3.42 41.00
C ILE A 79 1.02 2.63 41.10
N LYS A 80 1.30 1.95 42.23
CA LYS A 80 2.47 1.06 42.37
C LYS A 80 2.50 -0.04 41.33
N THR A 81 1.38 -0.72 41.08
CA THR A 81 1.29 -1.77 40.04
C THR A 81 1.51 -1.20 38.64
N LEU A 82 1.00 0.00 38.33
CA LEU A 82 1.23 0.65 37.04
C LEU A 82 2.70 1.07 36.87
N LEU A 83 3.29 1.72 37.87
CA LEU A 83 4.69 2.16 37.86
C LEU A 83 5.68 1.00 37.74
N ALA A 84 5.39 -0.16 38.34
CA ALA A 84 6.19 -1.37 38.17
C ALA A 84 6.29 -1.82 36.70
N THR A 85 5.28 -1.57 35.86
CA THR A 85 5.35 -1.92 34.43
C THR A 85 6.32 -1.04 33.63
N GLU A 86 6.64 0.16 34.13
CA GLU A 86 7.67 1.08 33.63
C GLU A 86 9.03 0.93 34.36
N GLY A 87 9.17 -0.06 35.24
CA GLY A 87 10.40 -0.37 35.97
C GLY A 87 10.51 0.21 37.38
N TYR A 88 9.51 0.91 37.90
CA TYR A 88 9.56 1.55 39.22
C TYR A 88 8.83 0.70 40.28
N TYR A 89 9.57 -0.18 40.95
CA TYR A 89 9.03 -1.15 41.91
C TYR A 89 8.92 -0.62 43.35
N SER A 90 9.74 0.36 43.71
CA SER A 90 9.81 0.95 45.06
C SER A 90 9.37 2.44 45.14
N PRO A 91 8.29 2.90 44.46
CA PRO A 91 7.95 4.33 44.43
C PRO A 91 7.21 4.78 45.70
N GLU A 92 7.42 6.04 46.08
CA GLU A 92 6.60 6.74 47.07
C GLU A 92 5.37 7.34 46.38
N VAL A 93 4.19 7.08 46.94
CA VAL A 93 2.90 7.49 46.36
C VAL A 93 2.01 8.03 47.47
N ALA A 94 1.66 9.31 47.39
CA ALA A 94 0.70 9.95 48.27
C ALA A 94 -0.57 10.32 47.49
N VAL A 95 -1.72 9.76 47.89
CA VAL A 95 -3.02 10.12 47.32
C VAL A 95 -3.86 10.80 48.39
N ARG A 96 -4.30 12.02 48.10
CA ARG A 96 -5.02 12.90 49.04
C ARG A 96 -6.35 13.32 48.43
N LEU A 97 -7.42 13.32 49.23
CA LEU A 97 -8.74 13.80 48.84
C LEU A 97 -9.03 15.11 49.57
N ASP A 98 -9.21 16.19 48.82
CA ASP A 98 -9.78 17.44 49.29
C ASP A 98 -11.29 17.42 49.01
N ASP A 99 -12.08 17.26 50.08
CA ASP A 99 -13.55 17.22 50.10
C ASP A 99 -14.14 18.55 50.63
N SER A 100 -13.33 19.63 50.70
CA SER A 100 -13.72 20.93 51.29
C SER A 100 -14.46 21.87 50.33
N GLY A 101 -14.27 21.70 49.02
CA GLY A 101 -14.93 22.48 47.97
C GLY A 101 -16.21 21.82 47.43
N ALA A 102 -16.96 22.57 46.61
CA ALA A 102 -18.18 22.08 45.96
C ALA A 102 -17.95 20.94 44.93
N THR A 103 -16.70 20.72 44.51
CA THR A 103 -16.28 19.66 43.60
C THR A 103 -15.00 19.02 44.16
N PRO A 104 -15.05 17.80 44.73
CA PRO A 104 -13.89 17.19 45.39
C PRO A 104 -12.69 17.08 44.45
N GLN A 105 -11.48 17.22 45.00
CA GLN A 105 -10.22 17.11 44.25
C GLN A 105 -9.37 15.98 44.81
N VAL A 106 -8.97 15.04 43.96
CA VAL A 106 -7.97 14.04 44.30
C VAL A 106 -6.61 14.49 43.79
N ILE A 107 -5.64 14.61 44.69
CA ILE A 107 -4.25 14.94 44.38
C ILE A 107 -3.43 13.65 44.49
N VAL A 108 -2.70 13.33 43.44
CA VAL A 108 -1.86 12.13 43.30
C VAL A 108 -0.41 12.58 43.14
N ASP A 109 0.36 12.55 44.22
CA ASP A 109 1.78 12.90 44.25
C ASP A 109 2.63 11.62 44.13
N VAL A 110 3.55 11.57 43.17
CA VAL A 110 4.33 10.36 42.83
C VAL A 110 5.82 10.65 42.71
N THR A 111 6.61 10.11 43.64
CA THR A 111 8.08 10.08 43.55
C THR A 111 8.49 8.66 43.13
N PRO A 112 8.93 8.44 41.88
CA PRO A 112 9.06 7.08 41.34
C PRO A 112 10.26 6.30 41.89
N GLY A 113 11.26 6.96 42.49
CA GLY A 113 12.49 6.33 42.99
C GLY A 113 13.45 5.93 41.85
N GLU A 114 14.44 5.10 42.17
CA GLU A 114 15.36 4.54 41.16
C GLU A 114 14.67 3.41 40.37
N PRO A 115 14.76 3.40 39.03
CA PRO A 115 14.21 2.34 38.20
C PRO A 115 15.02 1.05 38.36
N VAL A 116 14.32 -0.08 38.33
CA VAL A 116 14.94 -1.40 38.19
C VAL A 116 15.63 -1.48 36.82
N LEU A 117 16.93 -1.78 36.82
CA LEU A 117 17.73 -1.95 35.61
C LEU A 117 17.87 -3.43 35.26
N VAL A 118 17.95 -3.73 33.96
CA VAL A 118 18.28 -5.06 33.47
C VAL A 118 19.68 -5.45 33.97
N GLY A 119 19.77 -6.60 34.64
CA GLY A 119 21.00 -7.20 35.12
C GLY A 119 21.57 -8.17 34.09
N ALA A 120 21.92 -9.40 34.50
CA ALA A 120 22.28 -10.44 33.56
C ALA A 120 21.08 -10.87 32.71
N VAL A 121 21.33 -11.14 31.43
CA VAL A 121 20.35 -11.70 30.47
C VAL A 121 20.87 -13.04 29.98
N GLU A 122 20.19 -14.11 30.33
CA GLU A 122 20.51 -15.48 29.90
C GLU A 122 19.54 -15.92 28.80
N ILE A 123 20.07 -16.21 27.61
CA ILE A 123 19.32 -16.71 26.46
C ILE A 123 19.79 -18.13 26.14
N VAL A 124 19.00 -19.12 26.53
CA VAL A 124 19.24 -20.55 26.30
C VAL A 124 18.62 -20.94 24.96
N LEU A 125 19.43 -21.55 24.08
CA LEU A 125 19.04 -21.91 22.72
C LEU A 125 19.15 -23.44 22.51
N ASN A 126 18.05 -24.14 22.78
CA ASN A 126 17.91 -25.59 22.67
C ASN A 126 17.48 -26.01 21.26
N GLY A 127 18.03 -27.12 20.73
CA GLY A 127 17.69 -27.66 19.41
C GLY A 127 18.31 -26.93 18.20
N PHE A 128 18.80 -25.69 18.38
CA PHE A 128 19.48 -24.88 17.36
C PHE A 128 20.86 -25.45 16.97
N GLU A 129 20.96 -26.66 16.46
CA GLU A 129 22.23 -27.23 16.03
C GLU A 129 22.75 -26.54 14.75
N SER A 130 24.06 -26.38 14.66
CA SER A 130 24.75 -25.73 13.53
C SER A 130 25.78 -26.69 12.97
N SER A 131 25.57 -27.15 11.74
CA SER A 131 26.48 -28.03 11.00
C SER A 131 27.10 -27.28 9.80
N PRO A 132 28.15 -27.82 9.15
CA PRO A 132 28.68 -27.24 7.91
C PRO A 132 27.63 -27.18 6.77
N GLU A 133 26.64 -28.07 6.80
CA GLU A 133 25.57 -28.16 5.79
C GLU A 133 24.33 -27.31 6.16
N SER A 134 24.19 -26.93 7.43
CA SER A 134 23.12 -26.07 7.92
C SER A 134 23.63 -25.10 9.01
N PRO A 135 24.52 -24.15 8.66
CA PRO A 135 25.10 -23.22 9.63
C PRO A 135 24.02 -22.35 10.27
N PHE A 136 24.05 -22.17 11.59
CA PHE A 136 23.11 -21.33 12.34
C PHE A 136 23.84 -20.38 13.29
N ASP A 137 23.62 -19.07 13.13
CA ASP A 137 24.25 -18.04 13.94
C ASP A 137 23.52 -17.82 15.27
N LYS A 138 23.90 -18.62 16.29
CA LYS A 138 23.41 -18.45 17.66
C LYS A 138 23.75 -17.09 18.26
N GLU A 139 24.92 -16.55 17.95
CA GLU A 139 25.38 -15.30 18.56
C GLU A 139 24.74 -14.09 17.89
N GLY A 140 24.51 -14.13 16.58
CA GLY A 140 23.64 -13.19 15.87
C GLY A 140 22.20 -13.20 16.38
N LEU A 141 21.63 -14.38 16.67
CA LEU A 141 20.28 -14.46 17.28
C LEU A 141 20.25 -13.83 18.68
N LYS A 142 21.25 -14.08 19.53
CA LYS A 142 21.39 -13.43 20.83
C LYS A 142 21.62 -11.91 20.71
N ALA A 143 22.45 -11.48 19.77
CA ALA A 143 22.72 -10.06 19.50
C ALA A 143 21.48 -9.31 18.96
N GLY A 144 20.50 -10.04 18.39
CA GLY A 144 19.18 -9.52 18.04
C GLY A 144 18.23 -9.28 19.23
N TRP A 145 18.65 -9.57 20.47
CA TRP A 145 17.84 -9.34 21.66
C TRP A 145 17.72 -7.86 22.02
N THR A 146 16.49 -7.34 22.06
CA THR A 146 16.21 -5.89 22.13
C THR A 146 15.99 -5.35 23.56
N LEU A 147 16.54 -6.01 24.59
CA LEU A 147 16.50 -5.55 25.99
C LEU A 147 17.81 -5.92 26.72
N PRO A 148 18.96 -5.33 26.34
CA PRO A 148 20.27 -5.62 26.91
C PRO A 148 20.42 -5.22 28.38
N ALA A 149 21.50 -5.72 29.00
CA ALA A 149 21.91 -5.33 30.34
C ALA A 149 22.19 -3.81 30.45
N GLY A 150 21.68 -3.17 31.50
CA GLY A 150 21.82 -1.74 31.74
C GLY A 150 20.61 -0.88 31.35
N ASP A 151 19.72 -1.37 30.49
CA ASP A 151 18.44 -0.69 30.18
C ASP A 151 17.49 -0.70 31.40
N VAL A 152 16.47 0.16 31.39
CA VAL A 152 15.38 0.11 32.37
C VAL A 152 14.49 -1.09 32.08
N PHE A 153 14.20 -1.93 33.08
CA PHE A 153 13.32 -3.08 32.89
C PHE A 153 11.86 -2.64 32.80
N ARG A 154 11.32 -2.56 31.57
CA ARG A 154 9.87 -2.39 31.33
C ARG A 154 9.21 -3.69 30.89
N GLN A 155 7.98 -3.90 31.36
CA GLN A 155 7.18 -5.05 30.99
C GLN A 155 6.81 -5.05 29.50
N ASP A 156 6.58 -3.87 28.90
CA ASP A 156 6.23 -3.75 27.48
C ASP A 156 7.43 -4.02 26.55
N GLU A 157 8.65 -3.65 26.98
CA GLU A 157 9.92 -3.93 26.31
C GLU A 157 10.30 -5.41 26.42
N TRP A 158 10.13 -6.02 27.59
CA TRP A 158 10.29 -7.47 27.82
C TRP A 158 9.39 -8.31 26.90
N GLU A 159 8.08 -7.98 26.84
CA GLU A 159 7.15 -8.68 25.96
C GLU A 159 7.42 -8.41 24.46
N ARG A 160 7.98 -7.24 24.10
CA ARG A 160 8.48 -7.00 22.73
C ARG A 160 9.70 -7.86 22.40
N ALA A 161 10.71 -7.90 23.28
CA ALA A 161 11.94 -8.65 23.06
C ALA A 161 11.68 -10.16 22.90
N LYS A 162 10.88 -10.75 23.80
CA LYS A 162 10.45 -12.17 23.71
C LYS A 162 9.75 -12.50 22.39
N ARG A 163 8.82 -11.64 21.95
CA ARG A 163 8.13 -11.83 20.66
C ARG A 163 9.06 -11.62 19.47
N ALA A 164 10.02 -10.70 19.55
CA ALA A 164 10.98 -10.44 18.48
C ALA A 164 11.91 -11.63 18.24
N ILE A 165 12.56 -12.16 19.29
CA ILE A 165 13.48 -13.31 19.15
C ILE A 165 12.74 -14.58 18.72
N LEU A 166 11.55 -14.85 19.27
CA LEU A 166 10.75 -16.00 18.84
C LEU A 166 10.28 -15.86 17.38
N ARG A 167 9.85 -14.67 16.98
CA ARG A 167 9.42 -14.40 15.58
C ARG A 167 10.57 -14.56 14.59
N ALA A 168 11.77 -14.07 14.92
CA ALA A 168 12.95 -14.22 14.06
C ALA A 168 13.26 -15.70 13.76
N VAL A 169 12.96 -16.60 14.70
CA VAL A 169 13.13 -18.04 14.54
C VAL A 169 11.93 -18.70 13.85
N VAL A 170 10.69 -18.37 14.23
CA VAL A 170 9.49 -19.01 13.66
C VAL A 170 9.31 -18.67 12.16
N GLN A 171 9.71 -17.47 11.73
CA GLN A 171 9.56 -17.08 10.32
C GLN A 171 10.63 -17.69 9.38
N THR A 172 11.73 -18.25 9.89
CA THR A 172 12.83 -18.82 9.09
C THR A 172 13.47 -20.06 9.73
N ARG A 173 13.61 -21.14 8.96
CA ARG A 173 14.14 -22.47 9.35
C ARG A 173 13.30 -23.27 10.36
N TYR A 174 12.77 -22.63 11.40
CA TYR A 174 12.22 -23.31 12.58
C TYR A 174 10.76 -22.88 12.92
N PRO A 175 9.77 -23.14 12.05
CA PRO A 175 8.38 -22.70 12.27
C PRO A 175 7.64 -23.41 13.42
N ARG A 176 8.29 -24.38 14.09
CA ARG A 176 7.79 -25.05 15.30
C ARG A 176 8.48 -24.58 16.58
N ALA A 177 9.36 -23.58 16.50
CA ALA A 177 10.04 -23.03 17.66
C ALA A 177 9.07 -22.43 18.68
N GLN A 178 9.41 -22.57 19.95
CA GLN A 178 8.58 -22.17 21.07
C GLN A 178 9.41 -21.64 22.24
N MET A 179 8.80 -20.76 23.03
CA MET A 179 9.37 -20.29 24.29
C MET A 179 9.06 -21.31 25.38
N THR A 180 10.07 -22.02 25.88
CA THR A 180 9.91 -23.02 26.96
C THR A 180 10.14 -22.43 28.34
N GLU A 181 10.90 -21.34 28.45
CA GLU A 181 11.12 -20.61 29.70
C GLU A 181 11.12 -19.10 29.46
N SER A 182 10.49 -18.33 30.36
CA SER A 182 10.40 -16.87 30.30
C SER A 182 10.26 -16.33 31.73
N VAL A 183 11.39 -16.08 32.40
CA VAL A 183 11.43 -15.59 33.78
C VAL A 183 12.12 -14.22 33.83
N ALA A 184 11.52 -13.29 34.56
CA ALA A 184 12.14 -12.02 34.94
C ALA A 184 12.11 -11.92 36.46
N THR A 185 13.25 -12.16 37.10
CA THR A 185 13.39 -12.09 38.56
C THR A 185 13.77 -10.67 38.93
N VAL A 186 12.81 -9.92 39.45
CA VAL A 186 13.01 -8.52 39.89
C VAL A 186 13.33 -8.48 41.38
N ASP A 187 14.43 -7.83 41.70
CA ASP A 187 14.87 -7.45 43.04
C ASP A 187 14.69 -5.93 43.21
N PRO A 188 13.70 -5.49 44.01
CA PRO A 188 13.45 -4.07 44.28
C PRO A 188 14.45 -3.40 45.23
N ASP A 189 15.28 -4.18 45.96
CA ASP A 189 16.24 -3.67 46.94
C ASP A 189 17.62 -3.42 46.29
N THR A 190 18.01 -4.26 45.32
CA THR A 190 19.22 -4.02 44.49
C THR A 190 18.94 -3.28 43.18
N HIS A 191 17.67 -2.94 42.91
CA HIS A 191 17.18 -2.33 41.67
C HIS A 191 17.60 -3.11 40.41
N ARG A 192 17.49 -4.45 40.43
CA ARG A 192 17.90 -5.32 39.29
C ARG A 192 16.84 -6.32 38.85
N ALA A 193 16.71 -6.48 37.53
CA ALA A 193 15.93 -7.54 36.90
C ALA A 193 16.89 -8.55 36.23
N LEU A 194 16.95 -9.77 36.75
CA LEU A 194 17.65 -10.89 36.09
C LEU A 194 16.69 -11.55 35.09
N LEU A 195 17.07 -11.59 33.81
CA LEU A 195 16.22 -12.09 32.74
C LEU A 195 16.72 -13.45 32.26
N ARG A 196 15.83 -14.44 32.22
CA ARG A 196 16.14 -15.78 31.71
C ARG A 196 15.08 -16.22 30.70
N VAL A 197 15.55 -16.62 29.53
CA VAL A 197 14.74 -16.94 28.35
C VAL A 197 15.25 -18.25 27.75
N ALA A 198 14.40 -19.25 27.58
CA ALA A 198 14.75 -20.46 26.87
C ALA A 198 13.85 -20.64 25.64
N LEU A 199 14.49 -20.73 24.47
CA LEU A 199 13.86 -21.13 23.23
C LEU A 199 14.22 -22.58 22.94
N ASP A 200 13.20 -23.36 22.56
CA ASP A 200 13.38 -24.63 21.86
C ASP A 200 13.06 -24.38 20.38
N SER A 201 13.98 -24.70 19.47
CA SER A 201 13.78 -24.49 18.03
C SER A 201 12.75 -25.43 17.41
N GLY A 202 12.48 -26.57 18.06
CA GLY A 202 11.98 -27.75 17.38
C GLY A 202 12.94 -28.22 16.27
N PRO A 203 12.52 -29.18 15.43
CA PRO A 203 13.31 -29.66 14.30
C PRO A 203 13.43 -28.61 13.20
N GLU A 204 14.57 -28.61 12.50
CA GLU A 204 14.76 -27.82 11.27
C GLU A 204 13.79 -28.28 10.17
N MET A 205 13.22 -27.32 9.43
CA MET A 205 12.37 -27.58 8.27
C MET A 205 12.97 -27.04 6.97
N ARG A 206 12.80 -27.85 5.92
CA ARG A 206 13.13 -27.54 4.53
C ARG A 206 11.94 -27.86 3.65
N PHE A 207 11.81 -27.13 2.55
CA PHE A 207 10.75 -27.35 1.57
C PHE A 207 11.00 -28.64 0.79
N GLY A 208 9.95 -29.41 0.56
CA GLY A 208 9.91 -30.61 -0.27
C GLY A 208 9.34 -30.33 -1.66
N GLU A 209 8.64 -31.33 -2.22
CA GLU A 209 8.03 -31.21 -3.55
C GLU A 209 6.80 -30.29 -3.55
N LEU A 210 6.56 -29.63 -4.70
CA LEU A 210 5.41 -28.78 -4.94
C LEU A 210 4.18 -29.62 -5.36
N LYS A 211 3.20 -29.68 -4.46
CA LYS A 211 1.84 -30.20 -4.67
C LYS A 211 0.89 -29.04 -5.02
N ILE A 212 -0.01 -29.25 -5.97
CA ILE A 212 -0.92 -28.22 -6.49
C ILE A 212 -2.35 -28.75 -6.46
N GLU A 213 -3.27 -27.99 -5.88
CA GLU A 213 -4.68 -28.36 -5.70
C GLU A 213 -5.63 -27.25 -6.16
N GLY A 214 -6.83 -27.64 -6.62
CA GLY A 214 -7.90 -26.72 -7.01
C GLY A 214 -7.85 -26.19 -8.46
N LEU A 215 -6.79 -26.48 -9.21
CA LEU A 215 -6.74 -26.25 -10.67
C LEU A 215 -7.80 -27.08 -11.42
N LYS A 216 -8.39 -26.49 -12.48
CA LYS A 216 -9.49 -27.08 -13.28
C LYS A 216 -9.44 -26.72 -14.77
N ARG A 217 -8.96 -25.52 -15.12
CA ARG A 217 -8.84 -25.02 -16.51
C ARG A 217 -7.41 -24.75 -16.93
N TYR A 218 -6.53 -24.41 -15.98
CA TYR A 218 -5.15 -24.00 -16.28
C TYR A 218 -4.17 -25.16 -16.07
N PRO A 219 -3.12 -25.27 -16.91
CA PRO A 219 -2.05 -26.23 -16.68
C PRO A 219 -1.20 -25.82 -15.48
N GLU A 220 -0.62 -26.78 -14.76
CA GLU A 220 0.24 -26.54 -13.59
C GLU A 220 1.40 -25.58 -13.87
N ALA A 221 1.86 -25.47 -15.12
CA ALA A 221 2.88 -24.52 -15.54
C ALA A 221 2.58 -23.06 -15.11
N VAL A 222 1.30 -22.65 -15.07
CA VAL A 222 0.88 -21.31 -14.58
C VAL A 222 1.31 -21.07 -13.13
N ILE A 223 1.41 -22.13 -12.33
CA ILE A 223 1.84 -22.08 -10.92
C ILE A 223 3.33 -22.43 -10.79
N ARG A 224 3.79 -23.51 -11.43
CA ARG A 224 5.18 -23.99 -11.35
C ARG A 224 6.19 -22.96 -11.87
N ASN A 225 5.88 -22.22 -12.93
CA ASN A 225 6.78 -21.18 -13.48
C ASN A 225 6.92 -19.93 -12.58
N LEU A 226 6.01 -19.75 -11.62
CA LEU A 226 6.06 -18.65 -10.65
C LEU A 226 6.65 -19.08 -9.29
N ASN A 227 6.89 -20.37 -9.11
CA ASN A 227 7.61 -20.88 -7.95
C ASN A 227 9.10 -20.53 -8.06
N LYS A 228 9.70 -20.14 -6.94
CA LYS A 228 11.14 -19.93 -6.78
C LYS A 228 11.77 -20.82 -5.71
N ILE A 229 10.92 -21.43 -4.88
CA ILE A 229 11.30 -22.35 -3.81
C ILE A 229 11.64 -23.71 -4.43
N LYS A 230 12.81 -24.25 -4.11
CA LYS A 230 13.28 -25.55 -4.56
C LYS A 230 13.19 -26.58 -3.42
N PRO A 231 13.01 -27.88 -3.73
CA PRO A 231 13.21 -28.93 -2.74
C PRO A 231 14.61 -28.83 -2.12
N GLY A 232 14.69 -28.87 -0.78
CA GLY A 232 15.91 -28.69 0.00
C GLY A 232 16.18 -27.27 0.50
N ASP A 233 15.48 -26.25 -0.03
CA ASP A 233 15.57 -24.88 0.47
C ASP A 233 15.07 -24.80 1.93
N VAL A 234 15.72 -23.97 2.75
CA VAL A 234 15.36 -23.74 4.16
C VAL A 234 13.99 -23.06 4.24
N TYR A 235 13.15 -23.48 5.20
CA TYR A 235 11.83 -22.89 5.41
C TYR A 235 11.90 -21.37 5.56
N SER A 236 11.02 -20.64 4.87
CA SER A 236 10.89 -19.19 4.95
C SER A 236 9.43 -18.78 4.73
N GLU A 237 8.81 -18.18 5.75
CA GLU A 237 7.45 -17.64 5.61
C GLU A 237 7.42 -16.53 4.55
N ALA A 238 8.49 -15.74 4.42
CA ALA A 238 8.60 -14.67 3.45
C ALA A 238 8.58 -15.18 2.00
N GLU A 239 9.16 -16.35 1.70
CA GLU A 239 9.09 -16.92 0.35
C GLU A 239 7.72 -17.56 0.05
N LEU A 240 7.04 -18.14 1.06
CA LEU A 240 5.65 -18.60 0.92
C LEU A 240 4.73 -17.42 0.60
N GLN A 241 4.80 -16.34 1.38
CA GLN A 241 4.05 -15.11 1.14
C GLN A 241 4.39 -14.48 -0.22
N ALA A 242 5.67 -14.45 -0.60
CA ALA A 242 6.10 -13.91 -1.90
C ALA A 242 5.65 -14.78 -3.08
N PHE A 243 5.55 -16.11 -2.92
CA PHE A 243 4.98 -17.00 -3.94
C PHE A 243 3.46 -16.83 -4.05
N GLN A 244 2.76 -16.76 -2.91
CA GLN A 244 1.33 -16.47 -2.87
C GLN A 244 1.00 -15.14 -3.57
N ALA A 245 1.75 -14.08 -3.29
CA ALA A 245 1.60 -12.78 -3.96
C ALA A 245 1.81 -12.89 -5.48
N ARG A 246 2.90 -13.55 -5.95
CA ARG A 246 3.15 -13.77 -7.38
C ARG A 246 2.00 -14.48 -8.09
N LEU A 247 1.36 -15.44 -7.42
CA LEU A 247 0.20 -16.16 -7.95
C LEU A 247 -1.07 -15.29 -7.99
N GLN A 248 -1.33 -14.52 -6.93
CA GLN A 248 -2.47 -13.59 -6.85
C GLN A 248 -2.37 -12.47 -7.91
N ASP A 249 -1.18 -11.90 -8.11
CA ASP A 249 -0.91 -10.85 -9.11
C ASP A 249 -1.24 -11.27 -10.55
N THR A 250 -1.26 -12.58 -10.85
CA THR A 250 -1.69 -13.07 -12.17
C THR A 250 -3.15 -12.77 -12.49
N GLY A 251 -4.01 -12.71 -11.47
CA GLY A 251 -5.47 -12.66 -11.62
C GLY A 251 -6.14 -13.94 -12.16
N TYR A 252 -5.40 -15.04 -12.38
CA TYR A 252 -5.98 -16.35 -12.74
C TYR A 252 -6.76 -16.99 -11.59
N PHE A 253 -6.49 -16.57 -10.36
CA PHE A 253 -7.05 -17.12 -9.12
C PHE A 253 -7.77 -16.02 -8.33
N SER A 254 -8.93 -16.35 -7.74
CA SER A 254 -9.67 -15.46 -6.82
C SER A 254 -9.30 -15.70 -5.36
N ALA A 255 -8.72 -16.86 -5.05
CA ALA A 255 -8.01 -17.13 -3.80
C ALA A 255 -6.79 -18.01 -4.08
N VAL A 256 -5.72 -17.79 -3.32
CA VAL A 256 -4.48 -18.57 -3.36
C VAL A 256 -4.02 -18.71 -1.91
N GLU A 257 -3.70 -19.94 -1.52
CA GLU A 257 -3.08 -20.30 -0.26
C GLU A 257 -1.80 -21.09 -0.55
N VAL A 258 -0.68 -20.70 0.07
CA VAL A 258 0.63 -21.33 -0.12
C VAL A 258 1.21 -21.68 1.25
N THR A 259 1.30 -22.97 1.55
CA THR A 259 1.66 -23.50 2.88
C THR A 259 2.71 -24.61 2.77
N ALA A 260 3.36 -24.93 3.90
CA ALA A 260 4.09 -26.19 4.05
C ALA A 260 3.15 -27.20 4.73
N ASP A 261 3.06 -28.43 4.21
CA ASP A 261 2.17 -29.49 4.70
C ASP A 261 2.67 -30.09 6.03
N LEU A 262 2.47 -29.34 7.12
CA LEU A 262 2.85 -29.74 8.48
C LEU A 262 2.08 -30.98 9.01
N ASN A 263 1.09 -31.52 8.29
CA ASN A 263 0.43 -32.76 8.70
C ASN A 263 1.39 -33.96 8.59
N THR A 264 2.25 -33.97 7.57
CA THR A 264 3.35 -34.94 7.45
C THR A 264 4.31 -34.87 8.64
N VAL A 265 4.57 -33.66 9.14
CA VAL A 265 5.37 -33.41 10.34
C VAL A 265 4.64 -33.89 11.60
N ILE A 266 3.34 -33.66 11.73
CA ILE A 266 2.56 -34.08 12.90
C ILE A 266 2.52 -35.61 13.00
N ALA A 267 2.35 -36.33 11.89
CA ALA A 267 2.43 -37.79 11.85
C ALA A 267 3.81 -38.29 12.28
N ALA A 268 4.89 -37.80 11.67
CA ALA A 268 6.26 -38.16 12.06
C ALA A 268 6.61 -37.76 13.51
N GLN A 269 6.04 -36.68 14.05
CA GLN A 269 6.18 -36.30 15.45
C GLN A 269 5.35 -37.18 16.41
N GLN A 270 4.26 -37.80 15.95
CA GLN A 270 3.50 -38.79 16.71
C GLN A 270 4.24 -40.13 16.74
N GLU A 271 4.72 -40.61 15.60
CA GLU A 271 5.55 -41.82 15.49
C GLU A 271 6.82 -41.70 16.34
N ALA A 272 7.58 -40.61 16.19
CA ALA A 272 8.76 -40.33 17.01
C ALA A 272 8.44 -40.08 18.50
N ALA A 273 7.20 -39.74 18.87
CA ALA A 273 6.78 -39.66 20.27
C ALA A 273 6.46 -41.03 20.86
N GLU A 274 6.04 -42.01 20.05
CA GLU A 274 5.93 -43.41 20.46
C GLU A 274 7.30 -44.09 20.54
N GLU A 275 8.22 -43.81 19.62
CA GLU A 275 9.64 -44.22 19.74
C GLU A 275 10.34 -43.55 20.94
N LYS A 276 9.88 -42.38 21.38
CA LYS A 276 10.35 -41.77 22.63
C LYS A 276 9.96 -42.57 23.88
N ARG A 277 8.97 -43.49 23.80
CA ARG A 277 8.68 -44.46 24.87
C ARG A 277 9.66 -45.64 24.89
N THR A 278 10.34 -45.93 23.77
CA THR A 278 11.40 -46.96 23.69
C THR A 278 12.81 -46.39 23.83
N GLY A 279 12.95 -45.06 24.00
CA GLY A 279 14.20 -44.39 24.40
C GLY A 279 14.99 -43.73 23.26
N ALA A 280 14.42 -43.62 22.06
CA ALA A 280 15.07 -42.95 20.95
C ALA A 280 15.14 -41.41 21.14
N ALA A 281 16.20 -40.79 20.62
CA ALA A 281 16.28 -39.34 20.49
C ALA A 281 15.47 -38.87 19.25
N PRO A 282 14.73 -37.74 19.32
CA PRO A 282 14.02 -37.22 18.15
C PRO A 282 15.00 -36.83 17.03
N PRO A 283 14.62 -36.97 15.75
CA PRO A 283 15.46 -36.53 14.65
C PRO A 283 15.62 -35.00 14.66
N ALA A 284 16.87 -34.51 14.58
CA ALA A 284 17.20 -33.08 14.57
C ALA A 284 16.68 -32.34 13.33
N THR A 285 16.55 -33.06 12.21
CA THR A 285 15.98 -32.60 10.94
C THR A 285 14.77 -33.45 10.59
N LEU A 286 13.67 -32.81 10.17
CA LEU A 286 12.57 -33.52 9.53
C LEU A 286 12.88 -33.78 8.05
N GLY A 287 12.19 -34.76 7.46
CA GLY A 287 12.15 -34.91 6.01
C GLY A 287 11.57 -33.65 5.32
N PRO A 288 11.93 -33.38 4.04
CA PRO A 288 11.46 -32.19 3.34
C PRO A 288 9.94 -32.08 3.29
N VAL A 289 9.40 -30.99 3.85
CA VAL A 289 7.96 -30.79 4.05
C VAL A 289 7.30 -30.34 2.72
N PRO A 290 6.30 -31.06 2.18
CA PRO A 290 5.71 -30.71 0.89
C PRO A 290 5.19 -29.26 0.84
N LEU A 291 5.50 -28.57 -0.26
CA LEU A 291 4.99 -27.23 -0.55
C LEU A 291 3.61 -27.37 -1.17
N LEU A 292 2.56 -27.02 -0.43
CA LEU A 292 1.17 -27.12 -0.87
C LEU A 292 0.70 -25.77 -1.42
N VAL A 293 0.16 -25.78 -2.63
CA VAL A 293 -0.48 -24.62 -3.26
C VAL A 293 -1.93 -24.97 -3.57
N HIS A 294 -2.86 -24.42 -2.79
CA HIS A 294 -4.30 -24.56 -3.01
C HIS A 294 -4.85 -23.28 -3.66
N VAL A 295 -5.54 -23.42 -4.80
CA VAL A 295 -6.08 -22.28 -5.55
C VAL A 295 -7.57 -22.41 -5.85
N VAL A 296 -8.27 -21.28 -5.75
CA VAL A 296 -9.62 -21.13 -6.30
C VAL A 296 -9.50 -20.30 -7.57
N GLU A 297 -9.66 -20.92 -8.72
CA GLU A 297 -9.57 -20.22 -10.01
C GLU A 297 -10.64 -19.13 -10.19
N ASN A 298 -10.23 -17.99 -10.74
CA ASN A 298 -11.08 -16.82 -10.94
C ASN A 298 -12.15 -17.04 -12.04
N LYS A 299 -13.22 -16.22 -12.01
CA LYS A 299 -14.26 -16.20 -13.04
C LYS A 299 -13.62 -15.97 -14.42
N ARG A 300 -13.92 -16.85 -15.38
CA ARG A 300 -13.28 -16.84 -16.71
C ARG A 300 -13.42 -15.50 -17.42
N LYS A 301 -14.62 -14.93 -17.39
CA LYS A 301 -15.02 -13.75 -18.15
C LYS A 301 -15.37 -12.63 -17.17
N ASN A 302 -14.69 -11.50 -17.29
CA ASN A 302 -14.93 -10.32 -16.46
C ASN A 302 -15.13 -9.12 -17.39
N ALA A 303 -16.27 -8.45 -17.26
CA ALA A 303 -16.57 -7.22 -17.98
C ALA A 303 -16.64 -6.05 -17.01
N SER A 304 -16.08 -4.90 -17.38
CA SER A 304 -16.17 -3.67 -16.60
C SER A 304 -16.54 -2.48 -17.48
N VAL A 305 -17.27 -1.54 -16.88
CA VAL A 305 -17.66 -0.28 -17.51
C VAL A 305 -17.14 0.85 -16.63
N GLY A 306 -16.52 1.85 -17.25
CA GLY A 306 -15.99 3.04 -16.59
C GLY A 306 -16.55 4.30 -17.25
N LEU A 307 -16.79 5.32 -16.42
CA LEU A 307 -17.14 6.67 -16.84
C LEU A 307 -16.17 7.65 -16.17
N GLY A 308 -15.83 8.72 -16.85
CA GLY A 308 -14.92 9.75 -16.33
C GLY A 308 -15.04 11.06 -17.08
N ILE A 309 -14.29 12.06 -16.62
CA ILE A 309 -14.16 13.36 -17.28
C ILE A 309 -12.76 13.92 -17.02
N SER A 310 -12.16 14.51 -18.03
CA SER A 310 -10.93 15.30 -17.92
C SER A 310 -11.08 16.62 -18.67
N THR A 311 -10.29 17.62 -18.26
CA THR A 311 -10.13 18.89 -19.00
C THR A 311 -9.30 18.74 -20.27
N ASN A 312 -8.55 17.65 -20.40
CA ASN A 312 -7.71 17.39 -21.56
C ASN A 312 -8.49 16.86 -22.76
N THR A 313 -9.27 15.79 -22.52
CA THR A 313 -9.92 14.97 -23.57
C THR A 313 -11.45 14.90 -23.43
N GLY A 314 -12.02 15.58 -22.43
CA GLY A 314 -13.46 15.70 -22.23
C GLY A 314 -14.08 14.56 -21.42
N GLY A 315 -15.36 14.29 -21.67
CA GLY A 315 -16.04 13.11 -21.12
C GLY A 315 -15.49 11.81 -21.69
N ARG A 316 -15.34 10.80 -20.83
CA ARG A 316 -14.82 9.46 -21.14
C ARG A 316 -15.86 8.39 -20.81
N ALA A 317 -16.07 7.45 -21.72
CA ALA A 317 -16.67 6.14 -21.46
C ALA A 317 -15.68 5.04 -21.83
N SER A 318 -15.64 3.94 -21.07
CA SER A 318 -14.82 2.78 -21.40
C SER A 318 -15.52 1.48 -21.07
N VAL A 319 -15.40 0.49 -21.95
CA VAL A 319 -15.82 -0.90 -21.72
C VAL A 319 -14.59 -1.79 -21.87
N SER A 320 -14.35 -2.65 -20.90
CA SER A 320 -13.26 -3.65 -20.93
C SER A 320 -13.80 -5.05 -20.72
N TYR A 321 -13.18 -6.04 -21.38
CA TYR A 321 -13.54 -7.45 -21.30
C TYR A 321 -12.27 -8.32 -21.20
N ASP A 322 -12.12 -9.01 -20.08
CA ASP A 322 -11.07 -10.00 -19.84
C ASP A 322 -11.65 -11.41 -20.01
N ASP A 323 -11.07 -12.22 -20.89
CA ASP A 323 -11.30 -13.67 -20.96
C ASP A 323 -9.99 -14.39 -20.63
N LEU A 324 -9.95 -15.01 -19.46
CA LEU A 324 -8.75 -15.63 -18.90
C LEU A 324 -8.31 -16.93 -19.61
N ALA A 325 -9.11 -17.46 -20.56
CA ALA A 325 -8.88 -18.79 -21.14
C ALA A 325 -9.34 -18.92 -22.61
N ILE A 326 -9.02 -17.96 -23.47
CA ILE A 326 -9.26 -18.05 -24.92
C ILE A 326 -8.03 -18.64 -25.62
N TRP A 327 -8.18 -19.81 -26.25
CA TRP A 327 -7.08 -20.58 -26.86
C TRP A 327 -5.90 -20.88 -25.91
N GLY A 328 -6.16 -20.96 -24.59
CA GLY A 328 -5.12 -21.12 -23.57
C GLY A 328 -4.40 -19.82 -23.17
N LEU A 329 -4.74 -18.69 -23.80
CA LEU A 329 -4.21 -17.36 -23.52
C LEU A 329 -5.23 -16.54 -22.71
N ARG A 330 -4.75 -15.48 -22.04
CA ARG A 330 -5.62 -14.44 -21.50
C ARG A 330 -5.79 -13.35 -22.54
N LEU A 331 -7.02 -13.11 -23.00
CA LEU A 331 -7.38 -11.90 -23.73
C LEU A 331 -7.78 -10.81 -22.75
N LYS A 332 -7.28 -9.60 -22.98
CA LYS A 332 -7.89 -8.35 -22.52
C LYS A 332 -8.30 -7.55 -23.75
N SER A 333 -9.55 -7.16 -23.87
CA SER A 333 -9.97 -6.15 -24.84
C SER A 333 -10.55 -4.94 -24.15
N SER A 334 -10.44 -3.78 -24.78
CA SER A 334 -11.05 -2.54 -24.29
C SER A 334 -11.43 -1.61 -25.44
N LEU A 335 -12.52 -0.88 -25.23
CA LEU A 335 -12.96 0.25 -26.05
C LEU A 335 -13.06 1.45 -25.12
N THR A 336 -12.24 2.48 -25.35
CA THR A 336 -12.30 3.76 -24.65
C THR A 336 -12.68 4.86 -25.64
N LEU A 337 -13.75 5.58 -25.33
CA LEU A 337 -14.27 6.70 -26.09
C LEU A 337 -14.18 7.97 -25.23
N GLU A 338 -13.27 8.85 -25.59
CA GLU A 338 -13.14 10.22 -25.08
C GLU A 338 -13.51 11.20 -26.23
N GLN A 339 -13.67 12.49 -25.96
CA GLN A 339 -14.08 13.44 -27.01
C GLN A 339 -12.95 13.67 -28.03
N LYS A 340 -11.72 13.93 -27.55
CA LYS A 340 -10.52 14.11 -28.41
C LYS A 340 -9.83 12.81 -28.83
N LYS A 341 -10.14 11.68 -28.19
CA LYS A 341 -9.42 10.41 -28.38
C LYS A 341 -10.35 9.20 -28.33
N GLN A 342 -10.23 8.31 -29.30
CA GLN A 342 -10.97 7.05 -29.34
C GLN A 342 -9.97 5.89 -29.55
N THR A 343 -9.96 4.90 -28.66
CA THR A 343 -9.03 3.76 -28.71
C THR A 343 -9.78 2.44 -28.55
N ALA A 344 -9.61 1.51 -29.49
CA ALA A 344 -10.00 0.12 -29.36
C ALA A 344 -8.74 -0.77 -29.29
N ARG A 345 -8.71 -1.75 -28.40
CA ARG A 345 -7.51 -2.56 -28.14
C ARG A 345 -7.86 -4.02 -27.85
N GLY A 346 -7.02 -4.95 -28.31
CA GLY A 346 -7.06 -6.36 -27.94
C GLY A 346 -5.65 -6.89 -27.71
N ASP A 347 -5.36 -7.35 -26.49
CA ASP A 347 -4.09 -7.89 -26.04
C ASP A 347 -4.24 -9.35 -25.61
N PHE A 348 -3.50 -10.27 -26.22
CA PHE A 348 -3.35 -11.66 -25.80
C PHE A 348 -2.07 -11.83 -24.99
N TYR A 349 -2.17 -12.43 -23.81
CA TYR A 349 -1.05 -12.72 -22.92
C TYR A 349 -0.84 -14.23 -22.82
N PHE A 350 0.41 -14.66 -22.99
CA PHE A 350 0.87 -16.00 -22.65
C PHE A 350 1.05 -16.13 -21.12
N PRO A 351 0.93 -17.35 -20.57
CA PRO A 351 1.41 -17.64 -19.22
C PRO A 351 2.89 -17.27 -19.04
N THR A 352 3.28 -16.79 -17.86
CA THR A 352 4.68 -16.49 -17.52
C THR A 352 5.58 -17.70 -17.74
N THR A 353 6.73 -17.52 -18.38
CA THR A 353 7.75 -18.60 -18.53
C THR A 353 8.51 -18.85 -17.24
N ALA A 354 9.22 -19.98 -17.13
CA ALA A 354 10.07 -20.29 -15.97
C ALA A 354 11.18 -19.25 -15.72
N ASP A 355 11.65 -18.56 -16.76
CA ASP A 355 12.60 -17.44 -16.66
C ASP A 355 11.97 -16.12 -16.17
N GLY A 356 10.65 -16.08 -16.01
CA GLY A 356 9.90 -14.87 -15.66
C GLY A 356 9.59 -13.94 -16.84
N TYR A 357 9.59 -14.44 -18.08
CA TYR A 357 9.10 -13.67 -19.24
C TYR A 357 7.57 -13.71 -19.32
N ASN A 358 6.97 -12.54 -19.46
CA ASN A 358 5.57 -12.32 -19.76
C ASN A 358 5.45 -11.88 -21.22
N ASP A 359 5.14 -12.83 -22.09
CA ASP A 359 4.98 -12.58 -23.52
C ASP A 359 3.54 -12.21 -23.86
N SER A 360 3.38 -11.33 -24.83
CA SER A 360 2.09 -10.83 -25.28
C SER A 360 2.15 -10.37 -26.74
N PHE A 361 1.00 -10.42 -27.41
CA PHE A 361 0.79 -9.77 -28.71
C PHE A 361 -0.59 -9.13 -28.74
N GLY A 362 -0.77 -8.12 -29.57
CA GLY A 362 -2.03 -7.41 -29.64
C GLY A 362 -2.17 -6.52 -30.85
N ALA A 363 -3.35 -5.91 -30.96
CA ALA A 363 -3.66 -4.90 -31.94
C ALA A 363 -4.39 -3.73 -31.29
N ALA A 364 -4.15 -2.53 -31.82
CA ALA A 364 -4.82 -1.31 -31.43
C ALA A 364 -5.35 -0.56 -32.67
N LEU A 365 -6.52 0.05 -32.53
CA LEU A 365 -7.04 1.07 -33.43
C LEU A 365 -7.20 2.35 -32.61
N GLU A 366 -6.67 3.46 -33.10
CA GLU A 366 -6.76 4.75 -32.42
C GLU A 366 -7.13 5.87 -33.37
N ARG A 367 -7.98 6.78 -32.89
CA ARG A 367 -8.21 8.10 -33.49
C ARG A 367 -7.92 9.17 -32.45
N ASN A 368 -7.13 10.18 -32.84
CA ASN A 368 -6.99 11.42 -32.08
C ASN A 368 -7.48 12.61 -32.92
N ASP A 369 -7.97 13.64 -32.25
CA ASP A 369 -8.48 14.88 -32.83
C ASP A 369 -8.10 16.04 -31.91
N VAL A 370 -6.96 16.66 -32.19
CA VAL A 370 -6.19 17.47 -31.23
C VAL A 370 -5.54 18.66 -31.94
N GLU A 371 -5.86 19.88 -31.49
CA GLU A 371 -5.23 21.14 -31.91
C GLU A 371 -5.03 21.31 -33.44
N GLY A 372 -6.03 20.89 -34.23
CA GLY A 372 -6.04 21.01 -35.70
C GLY A 372 -5.47 19.81 -36.46
N GLU A 373 -4.98 18.78 -35.78
CA GLU A 373 -4.56 17.52 -36.40
C GLU A 373 -5.55 16.39 -36.01
N THR A 374 -6.08 15.69 -37.01
CA THR A 374 -6.71 14.38 -36.81
C THR A 374 -5.71 13.30 -37.23
N THR A 375 -5.43 12.34 -36.34
CA THR A 375 -4.73 11.10 -36.69
C THR A 375 -5.66 9.90 -36.57
N ARG A 376 -5.46 8.90 -37.43
CA ARG A 376 -6.06 7.57 -37.32
C ARG A 376 -4.97 6.54 -37.54
N SER A 377 -4.67 5.74 -36.53
CA SER A 377 -3.65 4.69 -36.58
C SER A 377 -4.23 3.31 -36.31
N ALA A 378 -3.62 2.31 -36.94
CA ALA A 378 -3.80 0.90 -36.65
C ALA A 378 -2.42 0.32 -36.37
N SER A 379 -2.26 -0.39 -35.25
CA SER A 379 -1.02 -1.09 -34.93
C SER A 379 -1.22 -2.54 -34.55
N ILE A 380 -0.21 -3.36 -34.84
CA ILE A 380 -0.09 -4.76 -34.44
C ILE A 380 1.31 -4.92 -33.82
N TYR A 381 1.38 -5.47 -32.61
CA TYR A 381 2.62 -5.53 -31.85
C TYR A 381 2.81 -6.87 -31.14
N ALA A 382 4.08 -7.21 -30.90
CA ALA A 382 4.50 -8.27 -29.99
C ALA A 382 5.42 -7.67 -28.92
N LYS A 383 5.28 -8.13 -27.67
CA LYS A 383 5.98 -7.59 -26.50
C LYS A 383 6.35 -8.70 -25.51
N ARG A 384 7.64 -8.76 -25.16
CA ARG A 384 8.19 -9.55 -24.05
C ARG A 384 8.49 -8.63 -22.88
N ALA A 385 7.94 -8.89 -21.71
CA ALA A 385 8.19 -8.14 -20.47
C ALA A 385 8.75 -9.02 -19.35
N TRP A 386 9.57 -8.47 -18.45
CA TRP A 386 10.17 -9.21 -17.33
C TRP A 386 10.59 -8.31 -16.17
N GLY A 387 10.79 -8.91 -15.00
CA GLY A 387 11.27 -8.24 -13.78
C GLY A 387 10.27 -8.28 -12.63
N THR A 388 10.07 -7.16 -11.95
CA THR A 388 9.20 -7.01 -10.77
C THR A 388 8.46 -5.66 -10.83
N PRO A 389 7.42 -5.42 -10.01
CA PRO A 389 6.75 -4.10 -9.96
C PRO A 389 7.66 -2.90 -9.61
N LEU A 390 8.85 -3.17 -9.06
CA LEU A 390 9.89 -2.17 -8.75
C LEU A 390 10.90 -1.97 -9.91
N LEU A 391 11.03 -2.95 -10.79
CA LEU A 391 11.91 -2.95 -11.97
C LEU A 391 11.25 -3.75 -13.09
N GLU A 392 10.42 -3.06 -13.87
CA GLU A 392 9.86 -3.58 -15.12
C GLU A 392 10.82 -3.32 -16.28
N ARG A 393 11.01 -4.31 -17.13
CA ARG A 393 11.67 -4.19 -18.44
C ARG A 393 10.78 -4.81 -19.50
N SER A 394 10.84 -4.28 -20.72
CA SER A 394 10.26 -4.94 -21.87
C SER A 394 10.94 -4.59 -23.17
N ILE A 395 10.91 -5.51 -24.13
CA ILE A 395 11.19 -5.26 -25.55
C ILE A 395 9.91 -5.52 -26.35
N SER A 396 9.62 -4.68 -27.32
CA SER A 396 8.48 -4.82 -28.22
C SER A 396 8.84 -4.42 -29.65
N ALA A 397 8.21 -5.09 -30.61
CA ALA A 397 8.14 -4.66 -32.00
C ALA A 397 6.69 -4.31 -32.32
N GLU A 398 6.46 -3.17 -32.98
CA GLU A 398 5.14 -2.68 -33.35
C GLU A 398 5.16 -2.31 -34.83
N TYR A 399 4.30 -2.93 -35.65
CA TYR A 399 3.94 -2.37 -36.95
C TYR A 399 2.83 -1.35 -36.69
N LEU A 400 3.07 -0.08 -37.02
CA LEU A 400 2.09 0.99 -36.92
C LEU A 400 1.89 1.62 -38.30
N ASN A 401 0.63 1.73 -38.69
CA ASN A 401 0.17 2.38 -39.91
C ASN A 401 -0.72 3.57 -39.50
N GLU A 402 -0.44 4.77 -40.03
CA GLU A 402 -1.11 6.02 -39.64
C GLU A 402 -1.57 6.82 -40.86
N SER A 403 -2.75 7.42 -40.76
CA SER A 403 -3.19 8.52 -41.60
C SER A 403 -3.33 9.78 -40.75
N LYS A 404 -2.70 10.87 -41.20
CA LYS A 404 -2.72 12.20 -40.58
C LYS A 404 -3.47 13.15 -41.50
N THR A 405 -4.29 14.04 -40.93
CA THR A 405 -4.90 15.18 -41.64
C THR A 405 -4.67 16.44 -40.82
N VAL A 406 -4.13 17.48 -41.45
CA VAL A 406 -3.77 18.75 -40.81
C VAL A 406 -4.68 19.87 -41.33
N ALA A 407 -5.27 20.65 -40.43
CA ALA A 407 -6.18 21.73 -40.78
C ALA A 407 -5.47 22.85 -41.59
N GLY A 408 -5.89 23.03 -42.84
CA GLY A 408 -5.35 24.05 -43.75
C GLY A 408 -4.17 23.63 -44.61
N ASP A 409 -3.68 22.39 -44.45
CA ASP A 409 -2.66 21.77 -45.33
C ASP A 409 -3.30 20.59 -46.09
N GLY A 410 -3.05 19.34 -45.70
CA GLY A 410 -3.58 18.17 -46.39
C GLY A 410 -3.63 16.91 -45.53
N SER A 411 -3.63 15.76 -46.21
CA SER A 411 -3.59 14.44 -45.59
C SER A 411 -2.34 13.68 -46.02
N SER A 412 -1.64 13.07 -45.07
CA SER A 412 -0.45 12.26 -45.29
C SER A 412 -0.61 10.84 -44.71
N HIS A 413 0.17 9.90 -45.24
CA HIS A 413 0.30 8.55 -44.70
C HIS A 413 1.69 8.38 -44.09
N ALA A 414 1.81 7.51 -43.09
CA ALA A 414 3.09 7.06 -42.56
C ALA A 414 2.96 5.65 -41.97
N MET A 415 3.86 4.75 -42.31
CA MET A 415 4.02 3.45 -41.65
C MET A 415 5.42 3.29 -41.04
N SER A 416 5.52 2.48 -39.99
CA SER A 416 6.78 2.17 -39.34
C SER A 416 6.76 0.82 -38.62
N LEU A 417 7.94 0.18 -38.53
CA LEU A 417 8.16 -1.03 -37.75
C LEU A 417 9.27 -0.83 -36.69
N PRO A 418 9.08 0.05 -35.68
CA PRO A 418 10.07 0.24 -34.63
C PRO A 418 10.19 -0.97 -33.70
N VAL A 419 11.43 -1.28 -33.32
CA VAL A 419 11.73 -2.08 -32.13
C VAL A 419 12.02 -1.11 -30.98
N THR A 420 11.41 -1.32 -29.82
CA THR A 420 11.54 -0.47 -28.62
C THR A 420 11.88 -1.29 -27.39
N TYR A 421 12.88 -0.84 -26.65
CA TYR A 421 13.19 -1.29 -25.30
C TYR A 421 12.73 -0.24 -24.28
N ALA A 422 12.13 -0.69 -23.17
CA ALA A 422 11.60 0.16 -22.12
C ALA A 422 11.99 -0.37 -20.73
N VAL A 423 12.28 0.54 -19.81
CA VAL A 423 12.59 0.26 -18.40
C VAL A 423 11.75 1.18 -17.51
N THR A 424 11.15 0.64 -16.46
CA THR A 424 10.52 1.43 -15.39
C THR A 424 11.06 1.01 -14.03
N TRP A 425 11.76 1.92 -13.37
CA TRP A 425 12.20 1.79 -11.98
C TRP A 425 11.21 2.51 -11.05
N ARG A 426 10.73 1.82 -10.02
CA ARG A 426 9.87 2.39 -8.98
C ARG A 426 10.46 2.10 -7.60
N LYS A 427 10.58 3.14 -6.79
CA LYS A 427 10.91 3.04 -5.37
C LYS A 427 10.00 4.02 -4.63
N LEU A 428 8.81 3.54 -4.27
CA LEU A 428 7.76 4.31 -3.59
C LEU A 428 7.42 3.70 -2.23
N ASP A 429 6.95 4.51 -1.31
CA ASP A 429 6.37 4.09 -0.02
C ASP A 429 4.97 3.51 -0.16
N ASN A 430 4.19 4.02 -1.12
CA ASN A 430 2.85 3.52 -1.44
C ASN A 430 2.59 3.69 -2.95
N LEU A 431 1.94 2.71 -3.60
CA LEU A 431 1.65 2.76 -5.03
C LEU A 431 0.40 3.59 -5.40
N ILE A 432 -0.51 3.78 -4.44
CA ILE A 432 -1.83 4.41 -4.63
C ILE A 432 -1.79 5.87 -4.18
N PHE A 433 -1.14 6.16 -3.05
CA PHE A 433 -0.93 7.53 -2.54
C PHE A 433 0.54 7.73 -2.16
N PRO A 434 1.45 7.88 -3.14
CA PRO A 434 2.88 8.01 -2.86
C PRO A 434 3.18 9.29 -2.07
N SER A 435 3.93 9.19 -0.97
CA SER A 435 4.43 10.33 -0.21
C SER A 435 5.95 10.44 -0.23
N ARG A 436 6.66 9.37 -0.61
CA ARG A 436 8.14 9.33 -0.62
C ARG A 436 8.67 8.45 -1.75
N GLY A 437 9.68 8.97 -2.46
CA GLY A 437 10.53 8.17 -3.35
C GLY A 437 10.52 8.67 -4.80
N TYR A 438 10.53 7.75 -5.76
CA TYR A 438 10.52 8.08 -7.19
C TYR A 438 9.95 6.99 -8.10
N VAL A 439 9.56 7.43 -9.30
CA VAL A 439 9.35 6.62 -10.51
C VAL A 439 10.23 7.20 -11.61
N LEU A 440 10.98 6.35 -12.30
CA LEU A 440 11.74 6.69 -13.51
C LEU A 440 11.32 5.72 -14.61
N ASN A 441 10.88 6.25 -15.75
CA ASN A 441 10.64 5.49 -16.98
C ASN A 441 11.61 5.98 -18.06
N ALA A 442 12.21 5.05 -18.80
CA ALA A 442 13.04 5.35 -19.96
C ALA A 442 12.66 4.41 -21.10
N THR A 443 12.57 4.95 -22.33
CA THR A 443 12.37 4.16 -23.54
C THR A 443 13.41 4.53 -24.60
N ALA A 444 13.88 3.54 -25.33
CA ALA A 444 14.78 3.70 -26.47
C ALA A 444 14.36 2.73 -27.57
N GLY A 445 14.12 3.23 -28.78
CA GLY A 445 13.68 2.42 -29.89
C GLY A 445 13.84 3.12 -31.23
N GLY A 446 13.39 2.49 -32.31
CA GLY A 446 13.43 3.11 -33.62
C GLY A 446 13.11 2.16 -34.77
N ALA A 447 12.61 2.73 -35.86
CA ALA A 447 12.43 2.04 -37.13
C ALA A 447 13.67 2.30 -38.00
N LEU A 448 14.55 1.31 -38.11
CA LEU A 448 15.88 1.44 -38.76
C LEU A 448 15.97 0.72 -40.11
N LEU A 449 15.15 -0.30 -40.30
CA LEU A 449 15.11 -1.11 -41.51
C LEU A 449 14.14 -0.48 -42.52
N PRO A 450 14.47 -0.43 -43.83
CA PRO A 450 13.57 0.06 -44.87
C PRO A 450 12.52 -1.01 -45.24
N VAL A 451 11.81 -1.52 -44.22
CA VAL A 451 10.81 -2.58 -44.33
C VAL A 451 9.63 -2.16 -43.47
N LEU A 452 8.44 -2.03 -44.09
CA LEU A 452 7.23 -1.51 -43.45
C LEU A 452 7.49 -0.19 -42.69
N THR A 453 8.33 0.67 -43.25
CA THR A 453 8.84 1.91 -42.65
C THR A 453 9.11 2.96 -43.73
N ASP A 454 8.43 4.10 -43.67
CA ASP A 454 8.53 5.16 -44.69
C ASP A 454 9.71 6.12 -44.44
N GLU A 455 9.96 6.52 -43.19
CA GLU A 455 11.18 7.24 -42.78
C GLU A 455 11.84 6.57 -41.57
N LYS A 456 13.17 6.56 -41.56
CA LYS A 456 13.98 5.95 -40.50
C LYS A 456 14.15 6.90 -39.33
N PHE A 457 13.99 6.38 -38.12
CA PHE A 457 14.17 7.16 -36.90
C PHE A 457 14.70 6.35 -35.73
N LEU A 458 15.44 7.02 -34.85
CA LEU A 458 15.65 6.62 -33.45
C LEU A 458 14.83 7.55 -32.55
N ARG A 459 14.19 6.99 -31.53
CA ARG A 459 13.40 7.71 -30.53
C ARG A 459 13.86 7.34 -29.13
N PHE A 460 14.09 8.36 -28.30
CA PHE A 460 14.39 8.23 -26.89
C PHE A 460 13.39 9.05 -26.06
N THR A 461 12.97 8.50 -24.92
CA THR A 461 12.25 9.26 -23.88
C THR A 461 12.77 8.93 -22.49
N ALA A 462 12.74 9.92 -21.60
CA ALA A 462 12.95 9.74 -20.17
C ALA A 462 11.94 10.58 -19.39
N ARG A 463 11.14 9.95 -18.53
CA ARG A 463 10.13 10.58 -17.68
C ARG A 463 10.41 10.23 -16.21
N GLY A 464 10.53 11.24 -15.36
CA GLY A 464 10.83 11.08 -13.95
C GLY A 464 9.82 11.81 -13.07
N ILE A 465 9.44 11.18 -11.95
CA ILE A 465 8.64 11.80 -10.88
C ILE A 465 9.30 11.44 -9.54
N THR A 466 9.52 12.42 -8.66
CA THR A 466 9.99 12.17 -7.28
C THR A 466 9.12 12.88 -6.24
N TYR A 467 8.84 12.16 -5.16
CA TYR A 467 8.03 12.56 -4.02
C TYR A 467 8.95 12.77 -2.81
N ARG A 468 8.95 13.99 -2.24
CA ARG A 468 9.86 14.41 -1.17
C ARG A 468 9.06 15.02 -0.01
N PRO A 469 8.76 14.26 1.04
CA PRO A 469 8.02 14.76 2.19
C PRO A 469 8.96 15.53 3.12
N LEU A 470 8.58 16.75 3.49
CA LEU A 470 9.27 17.54 4.52
C LEU A 470 8.85 17.09 5.93
N ASN A 471 7.57 16.75 6.07
CA ASN A 471 6.92 16.26 7.28
C ASN A 471 5.58 15.62 6.92
N ALA A 472 4.81 15.15 7.90
CA ALA A 472 3.54 14.44 7.69
C ALA A 472 2.43 15.24 6.95
N ARG A 473 2.57 16.56 6.77
CA ARG A 473 1.60 17.40 6.04
C ARG A 473 2.14 18.03 4.76
N ASN A 474 3.45 18.08 4.54
CA ASN A 474 4.06 18.90 3.49
C ASN A 474 4.91 18.05 2.54
N LEU A 475 4.57 18.10 1.25
CA LEU A 475 5.12 17.22 0.20
C LEU A 475 5.51 18.04 -1.02
N PHE A 476 6.78 17.96 -1.43
CA PHE A 476 7.21 18.39 -2.75
C PHE A 476 7.11 17.24 -3.76
N ILE A 477 6.65 17.56 -4.97
CA ILE A 477 6.63 16.66 -6.13
C ILE A 477 7.37 17.36 -7.27
N PHE A 478 8.35 16.69 -7.84
CA PHE A 478 9.02 17.14 -9.06
C PHE A 478 8.76 16.14 -10.19
N ARG A 479 8.31 16.64 -11.34
CA ARG A 479 8.09 15.90 -12.59
C ARG A 479 9.03 16.47 -13.66
N ALA A 480 9.62 15.61 -14.47
CA ALA A 480 10.33 15.99 -15.69
C ALA A 480 10.08 14.97 -16.80
N GLU A 481 10.03 15.43 -18.05
CA GLU A 481 9.96 14.58 -19.23
C GLU A 481 10.81 15.15 -20.36
N LEU A 482 11.67 14.30 -20.93
CA LEU A 482 12.55 14.60 -22.04
C LEU A 482 12.27 13.62 -23.18
N GLY A 483 12.23 14.12 -24.41
CA GLY A 483 12.01 13.33 -25.61
C GLY A 483 12.89 13.80 -26.76
N ALA A 484 13.40 12.86 -27.56
CA ALA A 484 14.20 13.15 -28.74
C ALA A 484 13.94 12.13 -29.85
N LEU A 485 13.75 12.63 -31.08
CA LEU A 485 13.60 11.84 -32.29
C LEU A 485 14.67 12.25 -33.31
N ALA A 486 15.65 11.35 -33.51
CA ALA A 486 16.72 11.49 -34.46
C ALA A 486 16.34 10.80 -35.78
N SER A 487 16.13 11.60 -36.81
CA SER A 487 15.70 11.21 -38.16
C SER A 487 16.19 12.26 -39.18
N SER A 488 16.08 12.02 -40.49
CA SER A 488 16.48 13.03 -41.48
C SER A 488 15.42 14.13 -41.59
N THR A 489 14.15 13.74 -41.51
CA THR A 489 12.99 14.64 -41.53
C THR A 489 12.00 14.26 -40.40
N LYS A 490 10.85 14.93 -40.32
CA LYS A 490 9.67 14.43 -39.57
C LYS A 490 8.61 13.82 -40.50
N ASN A 491 8.73 14.04 -41.80
CA ASN A 491 7.77 13.56 -42.79
C ASN A 491 8.00 12.07 -43.05
N GLY A 492 6.94 11.26 -43.07
CA GLY A 492 7.05 9.79 -43.10
C GLY A 492 7.29 9.15 -41.73
N VAL A 493 7.56 9.93 -40.68
CA VAL A 493 7.48 9.47 -39.29
C VAL A 493 6.02 9.63 -38.82
N PRO A 494 5.36 8.57 -38.32
CA PRO A 494 4.01 8.71 -37.76
C PRO A 494 3.97 9.72 -36.62
N ALA A 495 2.95 10.59 -36.60
CA ALA A 495 2.78 11.64 -35.60
C ALA A 495 2.62 11.06 -34.18
N THR A 496 2.15 9.82 -34.05
CA THR A 496 2.18 9.01 -32.82
C THR A 496 3.56 8.97 -32.13
N TYR A 497 4.67 9.08 -32.88
CA TYR A 497 6.03 9.09 -32.33
C TYR A 497 6.63 10.49 -32.13
N LEU A 498 6.03 11.53 -32.70
CA LEU A 498 6.41 12.93 -32.46
C LEU A 498 5.90 13.42 -31.10
N PHE A 499 6.31 14.61 -30.67
CA PHE A 499 6.05 15.15 -29.34
C PHE A 499 5.23 16.44 -29.33
N ARG A 500 4.35 16.56 -28.34
CA ARG A 500 3.64 17.80 -27.98
C ARG A 500 3.64 17.97 -26.46
N ALA A 501 3.40 19.19 -25.98
CA ALA A 501 3.30 19.54 -24.57
C ALA A 501 2.02 20.35 -24.28
N GLY A 502 1.70 20.57 -23.00
CA GLY A 502 0.49 21.27 -22.56
C GLY A 502 -0.64 20.33 -22.08
N GLY A 503 -1.44 20.81 -21.13
CA GLY A 503 -2.45 20.00 -20.41
C GLY A 503 -1.93 19.40 -19.11
N ASP A 504 -2.83 18.76 -18.35
CA ASP A 504 -2.68 18.41 -16.92
C ASP A 504 -1.33 17.73 -16.55
N ASN A 505 -0.86 16.81 -17.39
CA ASN A 505 0.34 16.00 -17.15
C ASN A 505 1.61 16.54 -17.81
N SER A 506 1.56 17.70 -18.47
CA SER A 506 2.68 18.29 -19.19
C SER A 506 2.96 19.71 -18.72
N VAL A 507 2.20 20.70 -19.20
CA VAL A 507 2.27 22.11 -18.78
C VAL A 507 0.86 22.64 -18.57
N ARG A 508 0.45 22.79 -17.32
CA ARG A 508 -0.84 23.38 -16.93
C ARG A 508 -0.89 24.87 -17.32
N GLY A 509 -2.08 25.38 -17.60
CA GLY A 509 -2.34 26.71 -18.17
C GLY A 509 -2.49 26.70 -19.69
N TYR A 510 -2.08 25.62 -20.35
CA TYR A 510 -2.25 25.36 -21.78
C TYR A 510 -3.28 24.24 -22.01
N ALA A 511 -3.93 24.23 -23.17
CA ALA A 511 -4.78 23.12 -23.56
C ALA A 511 -3.95 21.84 -23.78
N TYR A 512 -4.64 20.69 -23.75
CA TYR A 512 -4.03 19.40 -24.02
C TYR A 512 -3.33 19.40 -25.36
N GLN A 513 -2.00 19.26 -25.33
CA GLN A 513 -1.12 19.27 -26.48
C GLN A 513 -1.07 20.58 -27.31
N GLU A 514 -1.43 21.73 -26.72
CA GLU A 514 -1.37 23.07 -27.34
C GLU A 514 0.06 23.59 -27.64
N LEU A 515 1.09 22.93 -27.11
CA LEU A 515 2.49 23.33 -27.30
C LEU A 515 3.22 22.36 -28.24
N GLY A 516 3.63 22.86 -29.40
CA GLY A 516 4.33 22.11 -30.44
C GLY A 516 4.68 23.01 -31.63
N VAL A 517 4.96 22.38 -32.77
CA VAL A 517 5.33 23.09 -34.00
C VAL A 517 4.06 23.56 -34.71
N GLN A 518 4.02 24.80 -35.20
CA GLN A 518 2.86 25.31 -35.93
C GLN A 518 2.95 24.92 -37.41
N GLU A 519 1.85 24.39 -37.96
CA GLU A 519 1.71 23.99 -39.37
C GLU A 519 0.32 24.45 -39.85
N GLY A 520 0.28 25.53 -40.63
CA GLY A 520 -0.98 26.20 -40.98
C GLY A 520 -1.65 26.84 -39.75
N THR A 521 -2.87 26.39 -39.42
CA THR A 521 -3.59 26.75 -38.19
C THR A 521 -3.56 25.64 -37.13
N ALA A 522 -2.84 24.55 -37.39
CA ALA A 522 -2.71 23.41 -36.48
C ALA A 522 -1.40 23.44 -35.70
N THR A 523 -1.40 22.82 -34.52
CA THR A 523 -0.20 22.51 -33.75
C THR A 523 0.17 21.05 -33.96
N VAL A 524 1.24 20.78 -34.71
CA VAL A 524 1.74 19.43 -35.00
C VAL A 524 2.87 19.01 -34.07
N GLY A 525 3.15 17.70 -34.04
CA GLY A 525 4.25 17.16 -33.24
C GLY A 525 5.63 17.68 -33.68
N GLY A 526 6.48 17.97 -32.71
CA GLY A 526 7.90 18.27 -32.90
C GLY A 526 8.80 17.05 -32.64
N ARG A 527 10.02 17.06 -33.17
CA ARG A 527 11.02 15.99 -32.95
C ARG A 527 11.62 15.93 -31.55
N TYR A 528 11.59 17.00 -30.76
CA TYR A 528 12.18 17.07 -29.43
C TYR A 528 11.20 17.65 -28.41
N LEU A 529 11.34 17.23 -27.15
CA LEU A 529 10.48 17.60 -26.03
C LEU A 529 11.33 17.87 -24.79
N ALA A 530 11.02 18.95 -24.07
CA ALA A 530 11.45 19.13 -22.70
C ALA A 530 10.31 19.73 -21.87
N THR A 531 9.97 19.07 -20.76
CA THR A 531 9.02 19.60 -19.76
C THR A 531 9.53 19.34 -18.34
N ALA A 532 9.21 20.26 -17.43
CA ALA A 532 9.48 20.16 -16.01
C ALA A 532 8.30 20.78 -15.21
N SER A 533 8.06 20.27 -14.01
CA SER A 533 7.02 20.74 -13.10
C SER A 533 7.48 20.59 -11.66
N ALA A 534 7.37 21.66 -10.88
CA ALA A 534 7.54 21.63 -9.43
C ALA A 534 6.19 21.93 -8.77
N GLU A 535 5.71 21.03 -7.92
CA GLU A 535 4.49 21.18 -7.13
C GLU A 535 4.78 21.03 -5.63
N TYR A 536 4.18 21.89 -4.83
CA TYR A 536 4.16 21.83 -3.37
C TYR A 536 2.73 21.55 -2.90
N GLN A 537 2.54 20.50 -2.10
CA GLN A 537 1.26 20.13 -1.51
C GLN A 537 1.29 20.29 0.02
N TYR A 538 0.23 20.91 0.56
CA TYR A 538 -0.03 21.02 2.00
C TYR A 538 -1.35 20.33 2.37
N TRP A 539 -1.23 19.21 3.11
CA TRP A 539 -2.33 18.40 3.61
C TRP A 539 -2.80 18.92 4.98
N PHE A 540 -3.77 19.84 4.95
CA PHE A 540 -4.36 20.43 6.15
C PHE A 540 -5.38 19.51 6.85
N ARG A 541 -5.86 18.44 6.18
CA ARG A 541 -6.55 17.28 6.78
C ARG A 541 -5.98 15.98 6.17
N PRO A 542 -6.19 14.80 6.78
CA PRO A 542 -5.64 13.53 6.26
C PRO A 542 -5.99 13.24 4.79
N THR A 543 -7.20 13.62 4.37
CA THR A 543 -7.75 13.41 3.02
C THR A 543 -7.85 14.68 2.15
N TRP A 544 -7.63 15.88 2.71
CA TRP A 544 -7.74 17.15 1.97
C TRP A 544 -6.46 17.97 2.06
N GLY A 545 -6.00 18.45 0.91
CA GLY A 545 -4.84 19.33 0.80
C GLY A 545 -5.04 20.41 -0.26
N ALA A 546 -4.16 21.41 -0.21
CA ALA A 546 -4.00 22.42 -1.25
C ALA A 546 -2.65 22.21 -1.96
N ALA A 547 -2.53 22.70 -3.19
CA ALA A 547 -1.31 22.65 -3.97
C ALA A 547 -0.99 24.03 -4.59
N VAL A 548 0.30 24.29 -4.80
CA VAL A 548 0.80 25.36 -5.68
C VAL A 548 1.86 24.77 -6.60
N PHE A 549 1.90 25.20 -7.86
CA PHE A 549 2.79 24.61 -8.86
C PHE A 549 3.30 25.61 -9.90
N TYR A 550 4.46 25.27 -10.46
CA TYR A 550 5.06 25.91 -11.63
C TYR A 550 5.49 24.84 -12.63
N ASP A 551 4.87 24.86 -13.81
CA ASP A 551 5.17 23.99 -14.94
C ASP A 551 5.88 24.81 -16.03
N ALA A 552 6.84 24.21 -16.74
CA ALA A 552 7.46 24.80 -17.92
C ALA A 552 7.88 23.74 -18.93
N GLY A 553 7.63 23.99 -20.21
CA GLY A 553 8.06 23.08 -21.28
C GLY A 553 7.61 23.49 -22.67
N ASN A 554 8.12 22.79 -23.69
CA ASN A 554 7.68 22.92 -25.09
C ASN A 554 8.16 21.72 -25.91
N ALA A 555 7.64 21.56 -27.13
CA ALA A 555 8.16 20.66 -28.16
C ALA A 555 8.55 21.45 -29.43
N ALA A 556 9.59 21.00 -30.13
CA ALA A 556 10.14 21.67 -31.32
C ALA A 556 10.87 20.68 -32.25
N ASP A 557 11.20 21.10 -33.48
CA ASP A 557 11.88 20.24 -34.46
C ASP A 557 13.42 20.22 -34.36
N SER A 558 14.02 21.16 -33.62
CA SER A 558 15.42 21.13 -33.23
C SER A 558 15.58 21.39 -31.72
N LEU A 559 16.73 20.99 -31.16
CA LEU A 559 17.06 21.26 -29.75
C LEU A 559 17.21 22.76 -29.44
N SER A 560 17.70 23.55 -30.41
CA SER A 560 17.84 25.01 -30.29
C SER A 560 16.49 25.74 -30.32
N ASP A 561 15.47 25.16 -30.94
CA ASP A 561 14.15 25.78 -31.06
C ASP A 561 13.24 25.50 -29.85
N ILE A 562 13.69 24.69 -28.87
CA ILE A 562 12.95 24.43 -27.63
C ILE A 562 12.96 25.69 -26.76
N HIS A 563 11.99 26.57 -26.99
CA HIS A 563 11.70 27.73 -26.17
C HIS A 563 10.60 27.38 -25.16
N PRO A 564 10.91 27.09 -23.87
CA PRO A 564 9.92 26.61 -22.91
C PRO A 564 8.82 27.65 -22.68
N LYS A 565 7.56 27.21 -22.65
CA LYS A 565 6.42 28.03 -22.23
C LYS A 565 6.07 27.65 -20.79
N SER A 566 5.86 28.65 -19.94
CA SER A 566 5.56 28.44 -18.52
C SER A 566 4.07 28.61 -18.22
N GLY A 567 3.61 27.88 -17.21
CA GLY A 567 2.28 28.05 -16.63
C GLY A 567 2.29 27.65 -15.15
N TYR A 568 1.55 28.38 -14.34
CA TYR A 568 1.62 28.28 -12.89
C TYR A 568 0.24 28.46 -12.27
N GLY A 569 0.03 27.91 -11.09
CA GLY A 569 -1.30 27.84 -10.52
C GLY A 569 -1.41 27.33 -9.10
N ILE A 570 -2.66 27.22 -8.67
CA ILE A 570 -3.08 26.71 -7.37
C ILE A 570 -4.08 25.57 -7.56
N GLY A 571 -4.20 24.68 -6.57
CA GLY A 571 -5.06 23.52 -6.69
C GLY A 571 -5.60 22.97 -5.38
N ALA A 572 -6.68 22.20 -5.48
CA ALA A 572 -7.20 21.33 -4.44
C ALA A 572 -6.76 19.88 -4.69
N ARG A 573 -6.48 19.15 -3.61
CA ARG A 573 -6.09 17.73 -3.61
C ARG A 573 -7.02 16.97 -2.66
N TYR A 574 -7.69 15.93 -3.16
CA TYR A 574 -8.56 15.09 -2.34
C TYR A 574 -8.24 13.60 -2.53
N LYS A 575 -8.05 12.88 -1.42
CA LYS A 575 -7.89 11.41 -1.40
C LYS A 575 -9.27 10.78 -1.27
N SER A 576 -9.89 10.43 -2.39
CA SER A 576 -11.18 9.74 -2.39
C SER A 576 -11.01 8.21 -2.27
N PRO A 577 -12.04 7.46 -1.86
CA PRO A 577 -12.02 5.99 -1.86
C PRO A 577 -11.77 5.35 -3.23
N VAL A 578 -11.99 6.09 -4.34
CA VAL A 578 -11.79 5.61 -5.72
C VAL A 578 -10.52 6.17 -6.38
N GLY A 579 -9.64 6.83 -5.59
CA GLY A 579 -8.37 7.40 -6.06
C GLY A 579 -8.23 8.90 -5.78
N PRO A 580 -7.12 9.52 -6.21
CA PRO A 580 -6.92 10.96 -6.08
C PRO A 580 -7.88 11.75 -6.99
N ILE A 581 -8.28 12.93 -6.52
CA ILE A 581 -8.93 13.96 -7.30
C ILE A 581 -8.09 15.23 -7.21
N ASN A 582 -7.71 15.77 -8.36
CA ASN A 582 -6.97 17.03 -8.49
C ASN A 582 -7.85 18.04 -9.23
N VAL A 583 -7.96 19.24 -8.67
CA VAL A 583 -8.66 20.37 -9.31
C VAL A 583 -7.72 21.56 -9.27
N ASP A 584 -7.22 21.98 -10.42
CA ASP A 584 -6.16 22.97 -10.59
C ASP A 584 -6.66 24.17 -11.39
N VAL A 585 -6.30 25.39 -10.98
CA VAL A 585 -6.49 26.61 -11.76
C VAL A 585 -5.12 27.16 -12.11
N ALA A 586 -4.80 27.18 -13.40
CA ALA A 586 -3.46 27.50 -13.91
C ALA A 586 -3.52 28.63 -14.94
N TYR A 587 -2.54 29.54 -14.89
CA TYR A 587 -2.37 30.61 -15.85
C TYR A 587 -1.25 30.28 -16.83
N GLY A 588 -1.58 30.11 -18.12
CA GLY A 588 -0.60 29.93 -19.19
C GLY A 588 0.01 31.26 -19.58
N HIS A 589 1.29 31.50 -19.26
CA HIS A 589 1.92 32.81 -19.40
C HIS A 589 1.92 33.35 -20.85
N ALA A 590 2.23 32.49 -21.83
CA ALA A 590 2.31 32.90 -23.24
C ALA A 590 0.94 33.15 -23.87
N VAL A 591 -0.09 32.36 -23.50
CA VAL A 591 -1.48 32.52 -23.95
C VAL A 591 -2.27 33.54 -23.12
N ARG A 592 -1.68 34.09 -22.05
CA ARG A 592 -2.25 35.05 -21.10
C ARG A 592 -3.61 34.64 -20.51
N LYS A 593 -3.87 33.33 -20.41
CA LYS A 593 -5.20 32.76 -20.14
C LYS A 593 -5.17 31.85 -18.92
N ALA A 594 -6.16 31.99 -18.03
CA ALA A 594 -6.44 31.02 -16.99
C ALA A 594 -7.22 29.83 -17.55
N ARG A 595 -6.87 28.61 -17.13
CA ARG A 595 -7.57 27.37 -17.45
C ARG A 595 -7.84 26.58 -16.17
N LEU A 596 -9.02 25.96 -16.12
CA LEU A 596 -9.32 24.89 -15.17
C LEU A 596 -8.70 23.59 -15.69
N HIS A 597 -8.11 22.82 -14.78
CA HIS A 597 -7.54 21.50 -14.99
C HIS A 597 -8.19 20.54 -13.98
N PHE A 598 -8.66 19.37 -14.43
CA PHE A 598 -9.38 18.40 -13.62
C PHE A 598 -8.99 16.97 -14.00
N SER A 599 -8.51 16.21 -13.02
CA SER A 599 -8.23 14.78 -13.16
C SER A 599 -8.86 13.98 -12.03
N LEU A 600 -9.65 12.96 -12.38
CA LEU A 600 -10.20 11.95 -11.48
C LEU A 600 -9.49 10.61 -11.71
N GLY A 601 -8.92 10.03 -10.65
CA GLY A 601 -8.24 8.73 -10.70
C GLY A 601 -6.79 8.83 -11.19
N PHE A 602 -6.24 7.69 -11.61
CA PHE A 602 -4.82 7.55 -11.93
C PHE A 602 -4.52 7.76 -13.41
N THR A 603 -3.86 8.87 -13.73
CA THR A 603 -3.12 9.04 -14.98
C THR A 603 -1.66 8.64 -14.77
N PHE A 604 -1.34 7.39 -15.06
CA PHE A 604 0.03 6.87 -15.04
C PHE A 604 0.79 7.29 -16.29
#